data_AF-A0A317IQN3-F1
#
_entry.id   AF-A0A317IQN3-F1
#
_cell.length_a   1.000
_cell.length_b   1.000
_cell.length_c   1.000
_cell.angle_alpha   90.00
_cell.angle_beta   90.00
_cell.angle_gamma   90.00
#
_symmetry.space_group_name_H-M   'P 1'
#
loop_
_entity.id
_entity.type
_entity.pdbx_description
1 polymer ?
#
loop_
_entity_poly.entity_id
_entity_poly.type
_entity_poly.pdbx_seq_one_letter_code
_entity_poly.pdbx_strand_id
1 'polypeptide(L)' 'MTLPADSLKQAQRIARARKVNLSTVIAEALSEGLRVHKASERSEQVLTAYRTAFEGFSEEELLVLDGVDLKPAPERS' A
#
# COMPACT_ATOMS: atom_id res chain seq x y z
N MET A 1 2.22 13.10 22.61
CA MET A 1 1.27 12.92 21.49
C MET A 1 -0.13 13.13 22.03
N THR A 2 -0.91 14.04 21.45
CA THR A 2 -2.27 14.37 21.89
C THR A 2 -3.24 14.14 20.75
N LEU A 3 -4.32 13.41 21.01
CA LEU A 3 -5.38 13.21 20.02
C LEU A 3 -6.21 14.50 19.88
N PRO A 4 -6.62 14.87 18.65
CA PRO A 4 -7.51 16.01 18.44
C PRO A 4 -8.82 15.84 19.21
N ALA A 5 -9.34 16.93 19.78
CA ALA A 5 -10.54 16.91 20.62
C ALA A 5 -11.76 16.36 19.88
N ASP A 6 -11.90 16.65 18.58
CA ASP A 6 -13.05 16.18 17.80
C ASP A 6 -12.97 14.69 17.49
N SER A 7 -11.76 14.15 17.26
CA SER A 7 -11.53 12.71 17.13
C SER A 7 -11.91 11.96 18.41
N LEU A 8 -11.60 12.54 19.58
CA LEU A 8 -11.99 11.98 20.88
C LEU A 8 -13.52 12.01 21.09
N LYS A 9 -14.19 13.11 20.75
CA LYS A 9 -15.67 13.19 20.80
C LYS A 9 -16.32 12.13 19.91
N GLN A 10 -15.79 11.95 18.71
CA GLN A 10 -16.29 10.95 17.77
C GLN A 10 -16.07 9.52 18.30
N ALA A 11 -14.86 9.22 18.81
CA ALA A 11 -14.56 7.92 19.42
C ALA A 11 -15.47 7.65 20.63
N GLN A 12 -15.74 8.67 21.46
CA GLN A 12 -16.64 8.54 22.61
C GLN A 12 -18.10 8.27 22.18
N ARG A 13 -18.58 8.91 21.11
CA ARG A 13 -19.90 8.63 20.54
C ARG A 13 -20.02 7.18 20.08
N ILE A 14 -19.00 6.66 19.39
CA ILE A 14 -18.96 5.27 18.93
C ILE A 14 -18.90 4.30 20.11
N ALA A 15 -18.05 4.58 21.10
CA ALA A 15 -17.90 3.76 22.30
C ALA A 15 -19.23 3.63 23.05
N ARG A 16 -19.96 4.74 23.23
CA ARG A 16 -21.29 4.76 23.84
C ARG A 16 -22.30 3.95 23.02
N ALA A 17 -22.35 4.15 21.71
CA ALA A 17 -23.28 3.42 20.84
C ALA A 17 -23.04 1.90 20.87
N ARG A 18 -21.78 1.48 20.94
CA ARG A 18 -21.37 0.06 20.98
C ARG A 18 -21.32 -0.54 22.39
N LYS A 19 -21.54 0.26 23.45
CA LYS A 19 -21.38 -0.14 24.87
C LYS A 19 -19.99 -0.74 25.18
N VAL A 20 -18.95 -0.17 24.57
CA VAL A 20 -17.55 -0.57 24.80
C VAL A 20 -16.76 0.59 25.40
N ASN A 21 -15.55 0.31 25.87
CA ASN A 21 -14.67 1.33 26.40
C ASN A 21 -14.12 2.23 25.28
N LEU A 22 -13.89 3.50 25.60
CA LEU A 22 -13.25 4.45 24.68
C LEU A 22 -11.88 3.96 24.19
N SER A 23 -11.11 3.33 25.08
CA SER A 23 -9.81 2.72 24.75
C SER A 23 -9.93 1.63 23.68
N THR A 24 -11.00 0.85 23.67
CA THR A 24 -11.26 -0.18 22.66
C THR A 24 -11.41 0.45 21.28
N VAL A 25 -12.24 1.48 21.14
CA VAL A 25 -12.45 2.19 19.86
C VAL A 25 -11.17 2.86 19.37
N ILE A 26 -10.39 3.45 20.28
CA ILE A 26 -9.09 4.06 19.93
C ILE A 26 -8.09 2.99 19.47
N ALA A 27 -8.01 1.86 20.16
CA ALA A 27 -7.12 0.76 19.81
C ALA A 27 -7.49 0.13 18.46
N GLU A 28 -8.79 -0.04 18.18
CA GLU A 28 -9.29 -0.50 16.87
C GLU A 28 -8.90 0.47 15.76
N ALA A 29 -9.14 1.77 15.94
CA ALA A 29 -8.81 2.79 14.94
C ALA A 29 -7.30 2.85 14.66
N LEU A 30 -6.48 2.75 15.70
CA LEU A 30 -5.02 2.72 15.55
C LEU A 30 -4.55 1.44 14.84
N SER A 31 -5.09 0.28 15.23
CA SER A 31 -4.73 -1.00 14.63
C SER A 31 -5.07 -1.03 13.14
N GLU A 32 -6.23 -0.52 12.77
CA GLU A 32 -6.67 -0.43 11.38
C GLU A 32 -5.79 0.54 10.58
N GLY A 33 -5.47 1.72 11.12
CA GLY A 33 -4.56 2.67 10.48
C GLY A 33 -3.16 2.08 10.25
N LEU A 34 -2.62 1.37 11.24
CA LEU A 34 -1.32 0.69 11.13
C LEU A 34 -1.36 -0.47 10.11
N ARG A 35 -2.48 -1.19 10.02
CA ARG A 35 -2.67 -2.27 9.04
C ARG A 35 -2.63 -1.73 7.61
N VAL A 36 -3.33 -0.63 7.35
CA VAL A 36 -3.32 0.05 6.04
C VAL A 36 -1.92 0.57 5.70
N HIS A 37 -1.25 1.20 6.66
CA HIS A 37 0.11 1.71 6.44
C HIS A 37 1.10 0.60 6.08
N LYS A 38 1.10 -0.51 6.84
CA LYS A 38 1.94 -1.69 6.55
C LYS A 38 1.65 -2.31 5.19
N ALA A 39 0.40 -2.27 4.72
CA ALA A 39 0.06 -2.76 3.39
C ALA A 39 0.69 -1.88 2.29
N SER A 40 0.68 -0.55 2.48
CA SER A 40 1.35 0.39 1.57
C SER A 40 2.86 0.17 1.55
N GLU A 41 3.50 0.09 2.72
CA GLU A 41 4.94 -0.14 2.84
C GLU A 41 5.36 -1.46 2.15
N ARG A 42 4.56 -2.52 2.31
CA ARG A 42 4.82 -3.79 1.62
C ARG A 42 4.72 -3.66 0.11
N SER A 43 3.74 -2.91 -0.39
CA SER A 43 3.57 -2.69 -1.84
C SER A 43 4.77 -1.96 -2.43
N GLU A 44 5.27 -0.94 -1.73
CA GLU A 44 6.46 -0.20 -2.13
C GLU A 44 7.72 -1.07 -2.11
N GLN A 45 7.86 -1.92 -1.09
CA GLN A 45 8.96 -2.89 -1.01
C GLN A 45 8.93 -3.89 -2.16
N VAL A 46 7.76 -4.42 -2.53
CA VAL A 46 7.61 -5.35 -3.66
C VAL A 46 7.97 -4.65 -4.98
N LEU A 47 7.48 -3.44 -5.21
CA LEU A 47 7.82 -2.66 -6.42
C LEU A 47 9.32 -2.36 -6.49
N THR A 48 9.93 -2.04 -5.34
CA THR A 48 11.37 -1.78 -5.25
C THR A 48 12.15 -3.04 -5.56
N ALA A 49 11.80 -4.18 -4.95
CA ALA A 49 12.42 -5.47 -5.21
C ALA A 49 12.29 -5.89 -6.69
N TYR A 50 11.13 -5.65 -7.31
CA TYR A 50 10.92 -5.85 -8.73
C TYR A 50 11.88 -5.00 -9.57
N ARG A 51 11.92 -3.69 -9.34
CA ARG A 51 12.81 -2.76 -10.06
C ARG A 51 14.29 -3.15 -9.90
N THR A 52 14.72 -3.50 -8.70
CA THR A 52 16.10 -3.93 -8.44
C THR A 52 16.43 -5.25 -9.14
N ALA A 53 15.51 -6.23 -9.13
CA ALA A 53 15.73 -7.52 -9.79
C ALA A 53 15.92 -7.38 -11.31
N PHE A 54 15.32 -6.36 -11.92
CA PHE A 54 15.35 -6.14 -13.36
C PHE A 54 16.13 -4.89 -13.80
N GLU A 55 16.89 -4.26 -12.91
CA GLU A 55 17.68 -3.04 -13.18
C GLU A 55 18.72 -3.24 -14.29
N GLY A 56 19.14 -4.48 -14.55
CA GLY A 56 20.10 -4.83 -15.60
C GLY A 56 19.50 -5.07 -16.98
N PHE A 57 18.18 -5.01 -17.14
CA PHE A 57 17.50 -5.20 -18.43
C PHE A 57 17.12 -3.86 -19.04
N SER A 58 17.30 -3.74 -20.35
CA SER A 58 16.74 -2.64 -21.13
C SER A 58 15.21 -2.71 -21.18
N GLU A 59 14.56 -1.59 -21.51
CA GLU A 59 13.10 -1.50 -21.62
C GLU A 59 12.52 -2.50 -22.65
N GLU A 60 13.28 -2.79 -23.71
CA GLU A 60 12.96 -3.79 -24.73
C GLU A 60 13.05 -5.23 -24.19
N GLU A 61 14.04 -5.53 -23.34
CA GLU A 61 14.21 -6.84 -22.72
C GLU A 61 13.18 -7.09 -21.60
N LEU A 62 12.76 -6.03 -20.90
CA LEU A 62 11.64 -6.05 -19.95
C LEU A 62 10.31 -6.38 -20.64
N LEU A 63 10.05 -5.84 -21.85
CA LEU A 63 8.86 -6.17 -22.63
C LEU A 63 8.79 -7.66 -23.01
N VAL A 64 9.93 -8.28 -23.32
CA VAL A 64 10.02 -9.71 -23.58
C VAL A 64 9.73 -10.54 -22.32
N LEU A 65 10.26 -10.12 -21.16
CA LEU A 65 9.99 -10.75 -19.85
C LEU A 65 8.52 -10.64 -19.43
N ASP A 66 7.87 -9.53 -19.74
CA ASP A 66 6.44 -9.31 -19.50
C ASP A 66 5.52 -10.05 -20.49
N GLY A 67 6.11 -10.84 -21.41
CA GLY A 67 5.38 -11.65 -22.38
C GLY A 67 4.75 -10.82 -23.51
N VAL A 68 5.24 -9.59 -23.74
CA VAL A 68 4.84 -8.77 -24.87
C VAL A 68 5.53 -9.31 -26.12
N ASP A 69 4.74 -9.83 -27.05
CA ASP A 69 5.20 -10.38 -28.32
C ASP A 69 5.71 -9.24 -29.23
N LEU A 70 7.01 -8.94 -29.14
CA LEU A 70 7.68 -7.95 -29.97
C LEU A 70 7.80 -8.51 -31.39
N LYS A 71 6.86 -8.13 -32.26
CA LYS A 71 6.95 -8.45 -33.69
C LYS A 71 8.28 -7.93 -34.26
N PRO A 72 9.01 -8.72 -35.04
CA PRO A 72 10.29 -8.30 -35.60
C PRO A 72 10.11 -7.06 -36.47
N ALA A 73 11.00 -6.07 -36.28
CA ALA A 73 11.04 -4.88 -37.12
C ALA A 73 11.36 -5.30 -38.57
N PRO A 74 10.67 -4.73 -39.58
CA PRO A 74 10.94 -5.06 -40.97
C PRO A 74 12.36 -4.64 -41.35
N GLU A 75 13.17 -5.61 -41.81
CA GLU A 75 14.46 -5.35 -42.44
C GLU A 75 14.27 -4.35 -43.58
N ARG A 76 14.92 -3.19 -43.47
CA ARG A 76 15.00 -2.24 -44.58
C ARG A 76 16.10 -2.73 -45.52
N SER A 77 15.68 -3.46 -46.56
CA SER A 77 16.47 -3.75 -47.78
C SER A 77 16.58 -2.52 -48.67
#